data_AF-A0A2V6BZC6-F1
#
_entry.id   AF-A0A2V6BZC6-F1
#
_cell.length_a   1.000
_cell.length_b   1.000
_cell.length_c   1.000
_cell.angle_alpha   90.00
_cell.angle_beta   90.00
_cell.angle_gamma   90.00
#
_symmetry.space_group_name_H-M   'P 1'
#
loop_
_entity.id
_entity.type
_entity.pdbx_description
1 polymer ?
#
loop_
_entity_poly.entity_id
_entity_poly.type
_entity_poly.pdbx_seq_one_letter_code
_entity_poly.pdbx_strand_id
1 'polypeptide(L)'
;MFGGKADGEAARRKEASLLSRLMATTRPFCFLRLGDMELVYLLAEQYKRLDEIEFGDGPISGTQGYANAGLSAKHAERLRRAYEEADYVDFHEKNWPNQHLVPRLNLRRPSGSHSNPTPETSLLFLPWTETEFKNYCQNRKVGFAGAEARLLELLSQTAEFKGAAKDYWPEEAEVFYHQARNDGRDLDANLDLVKEDLREFVIRHKLDTLFLSLGGGAKILAYELSRELGICCFDFGAMIRAFTYSGCDGNRVARSPHSPFLFRIPFETHMGALEEAFPNLTPAELLAKAHGQLLLEVLKKQIGWTFASWEFDFSRENVSAFRRAFKEYCQRYGKLFNSSSATKTERAGFLHFCGTHGLTLEGQLFLMVFRAKGLIRRCLGHGSQSQSVCPQ
;
A
#
# COMPACT_ATOMS: atom_id res chain seq x y z
N MET A 1 2.13 -11.70 11.67
CA MET A 1 0.95 -11.47 10.82
C MET A 1 0.99 -12.33 9.56
N PHE A 2 2.09 -12.33 8.79
CA PHE A 2 2.19 -13.04 7.50
C PHE A 2 3.03 -14.33 7.51
N GLY A 3 3.53 -14.78 8.67
CA GLY A 3 4.52 -15.86 8.75
C GLY A 3 5.88 -15.48 8.13
N GLY A 4 6.78 -16.46 8.02
CA GLY A 4 8.08 -16.28 7.37
C GLY A 4 8.00 -16.52 5.86
N LYS A 5 8.88 -15.85 5.08
CA LYS A 5 9.01 -16.08 3.63
C LYS A 5 9.32 -17.55 3.29
N ALA A 6 10.14 -18.22 4.10
CA ALA A 6 10.54 -19.61 3.84
C ALA A 6 9.38 -20.61 3.97
N ASP A 7 8.38 -20.32 4.81
CA ASP A 7 7.29 -21.24 5.12
C ASP A 7 6.40 -21.44 3.89
N GLY A 8 6.53 -22.55 3.16
CA GLY A 8 5.78 -22.83 1.93
C GLY A 8 6.31 -22.12 0.67
N GLU A 9 7.56 -21.63 0.68
CA GLU A 9 8.13 -20.88 -0.45
C GLU A 9 8.12 -21.67 -1.76
N ALA A 10 8.57 -22.93 -1.72
CA ALA A 10 8.61 -23.79 -2.91
C ALA A 10 7.21 -24.00 -3.52
N ALA A 11 6.19 -24.17 -2.67
CA ALA A 11 4.81 -24.33 -3.11
C ALA A 11 4.28 -23.03 -3.75
N ARG A 12 4.55 -21.87 -3.13
CA ARG A 12 4.19 -20.57 -3.72
C ARG A 12 4.89 -20.30 -5.06
N ARG A 13 6.17 -20.64 -5.19
CA ARG A 13 6.90 -20.49 -6.46
C ARG A 13 6.27 -21.32 -7.57
N LYS A 14 5.91 -22.59 -7.28
CA LYS A 14 5.21 -23.46 -8.24
C LYS A 14 3.86 -22.87 -8.65
N GLU A 15 3.11 -22.36 -7.68
CA GLU A 15 1.82 -21.71 -7.93
C GLU A 15 1.99 -20.40 -8.72
N ALA A 16 3.08 -19.66 -8.51
CA ALA A 16 3.36 -18.43 -9.24
C ALA A 16 3.63 -18.73 -10.72
N SER A 17 4.40 -19.77 -11.03
CA SER A 17 4.61 -20.21 -12.41
C SER A 17 3.31 -20.74 -13.04
N LEU A 18 2.41 -21.37 -12.27
CA LEU A 18 1.07 -21.71 -12.76
C LEU A 18 0.26 -20.45 -13.10
N LEU A 19 0.26 -19.45 -12.22
CA LEU A 19 -0.41 -18.17 -12.44
C LEU A 19 0.10 -17.49 -13.72
N SER A 20 1.42 -17.42 -13.95
CA SER A 20 2.00 -16.89 -15.19
C SER A 20 1.48 -17.60 -16.44
N ARG A 21 1.37 -18.94 -16.40
CA ARG A 21 0.82 -19.72 -17.52
C ARG A 21 -0.64 -19.38 -17.76
N LEU A 22 -1.47 -19.38 -16.71
CA LEU A 22 -2.89 -19.01 -16.83
C LEU A 22 -3.06 -17.59 -17.39
N MET A 23 -2.30 -16.64 -16.86
CA MET A 23 -2.24 -15.24 -17.33
C MET A 23 -1.66 -15.10 -18.74
N ALA A 24 -1.01 -16.12 -19.32
CA ALA A 24 -0.48 -16.07 -20.68
C ALA A 24 -1.43 -16.75 -21.68
N THR A 25 -2.12 -17.82 -21.28
CA THR A 25 -2.92 -18.67 -22.18
C THR A 25 -4.41 -18.40 -22.14
N THR A 26 -4.92 -17.78 -21.07
CA THR A 26 -6.36 -17.55 -20.88
C THR A 26 -6.69 -16.08 -21.10
N ARG A 27 -7.68 -15.80 -21.93
CA ARG A 27 -8.23 -14.45 -22.14
C ARG A 27 -9.75 -14.53 -22.29
N PRO A 28 -10.52 -13.62 -21.66
CA PRO A 28 -10.10 -12.67 -20.63
C PRO A 28 -9.55 -13.36 -19.36
N PHE A 29 -8.76 -12.64 -18.56
CA PHE A 29 -8.25 -13.16 -17.29
C PHE A 29 -8.27 -12.09 -16.19
N CYS A 30 -8.69 -12.46 -14.98
CA CYS A 30 -8.76 -11.59 -13.81
C CYS A 30 -8.15 -12.30 -12.60
N PHE A 31 -7.05 -11.73 -12.09
CA PHE A 31 -6.47 -12.12 -10.80
C PHE A 31 -6.89 -11.11 -9.73
N LEU A 32 -7.50 -11.60 -8.64
CA LEU A 32 -7.87 -10.81 -7.47
C LEU A 32 -7.18 -11.30 -6.21
N ARG A 33 -6.90 -10.37 -5.30
CA ARG A 33 -6.34 -10.63 -3.99
C ARG A 33 -7.31 -10.16 -2.92
N LEU A 34 -7.72 -11.05 -2.02
CA LEU A 34 -8.62 -10.73 -0.92
C LEU A 34 -7.85 -10.14 0.27
N GLY A 35 -7.78 -8.81 0.37
CA GLY A 35 -7.24 -8.15 1.56
C GLY A 35 -8.11 -8.36 2.80
N ASP A 36 -7.53 -8.09 3.97
CA ASP A 36 -8.22 -8.13 5.26
C ASP A 36 -9.40 -7.16 5.32
N MET A 37 -9.22 -5.91 4.85
CA MET A 37 -10.29 -4.92 4.81
C MET A 37 -11.41 -5.30 3.82
N GLU A 38 -11.08 -5.91 2.67
CA GLU A 38 -12.10 -6.42 1.75
C GLU A 38 -12.86 -7.61 2.34
N LEU A 39 -12.19 -8.49 3.07
CA LEU A 39 -12.84 -9.62 3.74
C LEU A 39 -13.79 -9.14 4.85
N VAL A 40 -13.36 -8.20 5.69
CA VAL A 40 -14.23 -7.58 6.71
C VAL A 40 -15.44 -6.93 6.05
N TYR A 41 -15.22 -6.21 4.95
CA TYR A 41 -16.28 -5.56 4.19
C TYR A 41 -17.30 -6.56 3.61
N LEU A 42 -16.85 -7.64 2.96
CA LEU A 42 -17.73 -8.65 2.39
C LEU A 42 -18.49 -9.45 3.46
N LEU A 43 -17.86 -9.71 4.62
CA LEU A 43 -18.54 -10.32 5.76
C LEU A 43 -19.60 -9.38 6.34
N ALA A 44 -19.30 -8.08 6.47
CA ALA A 44 -20.27 -7.10 6.91
C ALA A 44 -21.45 -7.00 5.93
N GLU A 45 -21.20 -7.02 4.61
CA GLU A 45 -22.26 -7.12 3.59
C GLU A 45 -23.12 -8.37 3.80
N GLN A 46 -22.48 -9.55 3.91
CA GLN A 46 -23.16 -10.83 4.13
C GLN A 46 -24.05 -10.83 5.38
N TYR A 47 -23.62 -10.15 6.44
CA TYR A 47 -24.36 -10.06 7.70
C TYR A 47 -25.24 -8.80 7.81
N LYS A 48 -25.32 -7.97 6.76
CA LYS A 48 -26.07 -6.70 6.73
C LYS A 48 -25.64 -5.70 7.81
N ARG A 49 -24.32 -5.51 7.97
CA ARG A 49 -23.66 -4.66 8.97
C ARG A 49 -22.67 -3.65 8.34
N LEU A 50 -22.87 -3.28 7.07
CA LEU A 50 -21.99 -2.34 6.37
C LEU A 50 -22.02 -0.94 6.96
N ASP A 51 -23.10 -0.57 7.64
CA ASP A 51 -23.29 0.68 8.37
C ASP A 51 -22.34 0.82 9.57
N GLU A 52 -21.75 -0.28 10.05
CA GLU A 52 -20.78 -0.28 11.15
C GLU A 52 -19.34 -0.01 10.68
N ILE A 53 -19.07 0.03 9.37
CA ILE A 53 -17.73 0.24 8.82
C ILE A 53 -17.48 1.73 8.57
N GLU A 54 -16.36 2.24 9.08
CA GLU A 54 -15.91 3.60 8.80
C GLU A 54 -15.14 3.65 7.46
N PHE A 55 -15.51 4.59 6.60
CA PHE A 55 -14.95 4.75 5.23
C PHE A 55 -14.06 5.98 5.07
N GLY A 56 -13.65 6.65 6.15
CA GLY A 56 -12.88 7.90 6.09
C GLY A 56 -11.44 7.73 5.57
N ASP A 57 -10.83 8.79 5.03
CA ASP A 57 -9.48 8.76 4.43
C ASP A 57 -8.34 8.54 5.43
N GLY A 58 -8.66 8.57 6.73
CA GLY A 58 -7.70 8.45 7.82
C GLY A 58 -6.98 9.77 8.13
N PRO A 59 -6.02 9.73 9.08
CA PRO A 59 -5.28 10.91 9.49
C PRO A 59 -4.19 11.29 8.46
N ILE A 60 -3.82 12.58 8.45
CA ILE A 60 -2.54 13.02 7.87
C ILE A 60 -1.44 12.57 8.83
N SER A 61 -0.78 11.45 8.53
CA SER A 61 0.28 10.92 9.39
C SER A 61 1.29 10.02 8.71
N GLY A 62 2.56 10.46 8.65
CA GLY A 62 3.65 9.58 8.21
C GLY A 62 4.07 8.53 9.23
N THR A 63 3.55 8.61 10.46
CA THR A 63 3.92 7.72 11.57
C THR A 63 2.86 6.69 11.92
N GLN A 64 1.59 6.97 11.62
CA GLN A 64 0.47 6.08 11.88
C GLN A 64 0.06 5.35 10.60
N GLY A 65 -0.04 4.02 10.72
CA GLY A 65 -0.58 3.19 9.65
C GLY A 65 -2.09 3.34 9.57
N TYR A 66 -2.64 3.48 8.36
CA TYR A 66 -4.08 3.50 8.15
C TYR A 66 -4.47 2.79 6.86
N ALA A 67 -5.59 2.07 6.89
CA ALA A 67 -6.11 1.33 5.74
C ALA A 67 -7.63 1.29 5.78
N ASN A 68 -8.25 1.43 4.63
CA ASN A 68 -9.68 1.16 4.42
C ASN A 68 -9.89 0.56 3.01
N ALA A 69 -11.04 -0.07 2.79
CA ALA A 69 -11.40 -0.67 1.49
C ALA A 69 -11.63 0.37 0.37
N GLY A 70 -11.93 1.62 0.72
CA GLY A 70 -12.10 2.73 -0.22
C GLY A 70 -13.39 2.69 -1.04
N LEU A 71 -14.36 1.88 -0.61
CA LEU A 71 -15.65 1.67 -1.28
C LEU A 71 -16.78 1.75 -0.26
N SER A 72 -17.84 2.50 -0.56
CA SER A 72 -19.06 2.53 0.22
C SER A 72 -19.98 1.35 -0.11
N ALA A 73 -21.01 1.16 0.73
CA ALA A 73 -21.98 0.07 0.62
C ALA A 73 -22.62 -0.10 -0.77
N LYS A 74 -22.74 0.97 -1.56
CA LYS A 74 -23.33 0.91 -2.92
C LYS A 74 -22.55 0.01 -3.89
N HIS A 75 -21.28 -0.25 -3.61
CA HIS A 75 -20.41 -1.07 -4.45
C HIS A 75 -20.31 -2.53 -3.97
N ALA A 76 -21.03 -2.91 -2.91
CA ALA A 76 -20.84 -4.20 -2.26
C ALA A 76 -21.19 -5.40 -3.15
N GLU A 77 -22.30 -5.29 -3.91
CA GLU A 77 -22.69 -6.32 -4.87
C GLU A 77 -21.67 -6.48 -6.00
N ARG A 78 -21.17 -5.36 -6.55
CA ARG A 78 -20.12 -5.37 -7.58
C ARG A 78 -18.84 -6.03 -7.08
N LEU A 79 -18.43 -5.72 -5.84
CA LEU A 79 -17.25 -6.31 -5.23
C LEU A 79 -17.43 -7.81 -5.00
N ARG A 80 -18.57 -8.24 -4.44
CA ARG A 80 -18.92 -9.65 -4.27
C ARG A 80 -18.85 -10.40 -5.61
N ARG A 81 -19.51 -9.84 -6.63
CA ARG A 81 -19.53 -10.42 -7.98
C ARG A 81 -18.12 -10.57 -8.56
N ALA A 82 -17.25 -9.57 -8.38
CA ALA A 82 -15.87 -9.65 -8.84
C ALA A 82 -15.13 -10.85 -8.23
N TYR A 83 -15.28 -11.12 -6.93
CA TYR A 83 -14.66 -12.29 -6.29
C TYR A 83 -15.33 -13.62 -6.65
N GLU A 84 -16.64 -13.63 -6.88
CA GLU A 84 -17.35 -14.83 -7.31
C GLU A 84 -16.93 -15.25 -8.71
N GLU A 85 -16.75 -14.29 -9.63
CA GLU A 85 -16.54 -14.54 -11.05
C GLU A 85 -15.08 -14.35 -11.54
N ALA A 86 -14.13 -14.01 -10.66
CA ALA A 86 -12.72 -13.92 -11.03
C ALA A 86 -12.10 -15.30 -11.35
N ASP A 87 -11.23 -15.33 -12.36
CA ASP A 87 -10.57 -16.56 -12.82
C ASP A 87 -9.58 -17.08 -11.77
N TYR A 88 -8.92 -16.20 -11.02
CA TYR A 88 -8.06 -16.56 -9.90
C TYR A 88 -8.30 -15.63 -8.70
N VAL A 89 -8.54 -16.20 -7.51
CA VAL A 89 -8.59 -15.44 -6.25
C VAL A 89 -7.52 -15.95 -5.31
N ASP A 90 -6.62 -15.07 -4.91
CA ASP A 90 -5.74 -15.28 -3.77
C ASP A 90 -6.44 -14.87 -2.47
N PHE A 91 -6.86 -15.84 -1.66
CA PHE A 91 -7.61 -15.60 -0.43
C PHE A 91 -6.75 -15.06 0.73
N HIS A 92 -5.43 -14.97 0.55
CA HIS A 92 -4.52 -14.40 1.54
C HIS A 92 -4.56 -15.12 2.91
N GLU A 93 -4.91 -16.40 2.94
CA GLU A 93 -5.16 -17.18 4.17
C GLU A 93 -3.93 -17.34 5.07
N LYS A 94 -2.72 -17.07 4.58
CA LYS A 94 -1.51 -17.00 5.43
C LYS A 94 -1.51 -15.77 6.35
N ASN A 95 -2.32 -14.75 6.05
CA ASN A 95 -2.58 -13.67 6.98
C ASN A 95 -3.49 -14.19 8.09
N TRP A 96 -3.02 -14.15 9.35
CA TRP A 96 -3.71 -14.79 10.49
C TRP A 96 -5.20 -14.46 10.61
N PRO A 97 -5.67 -13.19 10.47
CA PRO A 97 -7.10 -12.90 10.49
C PRO A 97 -7.86 -13.59 9.35
N ASN A 98 -7.30 -13.62 8.14
CA ASN A 98 -7.95 -14.21 6.97
C ASN A 98 -8.10 -15.73 7.13
N GLN A 99 -7.11 -16.42 7.70
CA GLN A 99 -7.19 -17.85 7.96
C GLN A 99 -8.47 -18.27 8.69
N HIS A 100 -8.93 -17.43 9.62
CA HIS A 100 -10.11 -17.69 10.45
C HIS A 100 -11.41 -17.09 9.88
N LEU A 101 -11.30 -16.06 9.05
CA LEU A 101 -12.45 -15.32 8.52
C LEU A 101 -12.89 -15.79 7.13
N VAL A 102 -11.97 -16.24 6.28
CA VAL A 102 -12.28 -16.74 4.93
C VAL A 102 -13.29 -17.91 4.96
N PRO A 103 -13.18 -18.91 5.86
CA PRO A 103 -14.18 -19.99 5.93
C PRO A 103 -15.61 -19.53 6.24
N ARG A 104 -15.80 -18.30 6.75
CA ARG A 104 -17.10 -17.72 7.08
C ARG A 104 -17.71 -16.95 5.89
N LEU A 105 -16.91 -16.64 4.89
CA LEU A 105 -17.33 -15.91 3.72
C LEU A 105 -17.95 -16.89 2.71
N ASN A 106 -19.22 -16.67 2.37
CA ASN A 106 -19.93 -17.46 1.38
C ASN A 106 -19.82 -16.78 0.02
N LEU A 107 -18.96 -17.30 -0.87
CA LEU A 107 -18.85 -16.88 -2.27
C LEU A 107 -19.28 -18.02 -3.19
N ARG A 108 -20.17 -17.74 -4.14
CA ARG A 108 -20.61 -18.72 -5.14
C ARG A 108 -19.69 -18.69 -6.36
N ARG A 109 -18.55 -19.37 -6.26
CA ARG A 109 -17.58 -19.44 -7.36
C ARG A 109 -17.94 -20.54 -8.37
N PRO A 110 -17.89 -20.28 -9.69
CA PRO A 110 -18.10 -21.29 -10.72
C PRO A 110 -17.09 -22.43 -10.67
N SER A 111 -17.50 -23.62 -11.12
CA SER A 111 -16.57 -24.74 -11.31
C SER A 111 -15.49 -24.39 -12.32
N GLY A 112 -14.24 -24.75 -12.02
CA GLY A 112 -13.08 -24.41 -12.85
C GLY A 112 -12.41 -23.07 -12.51
N SER A 113 -12.99 -22.26 -11.63
CA SER A 113 -12.30 -21.08 -11.09
C SER A 113 -11.10 -21.49 -10.22
N HIS A 114 -10.02 -20.72 -10.26
CA HIS A 114 -8.80 -21.02 -9.52
C HIS A 114 -8.71 -20.25 -8.19
N SER A 115 -8.06 -20.86 -7.21
CA SER A 115 -7.60 -20.23 -5.98
C SER A 115 -6.35 -20.94 -5.48
N ASN A 116 -5.72 -20.38 -4.45
CA ASN A 116 -4.65 -21.07 -3.75
C ASN A 116 -5.14 -22.46 -3.28
N PRO A 117 -4.38 -23.53 -3.52
CA PRO A 117 -4.74 -24.87 -3.05
C PRO A 117 -4.65 -25.02 -1.52
N THR A 118 -3.77 -24.26 -0.88
CA THR A 118 -3.60 -24.28 0.59
C THR A 118 -3.26 -22.88 1.14
N PRO A 119 -3.44 -22.62 2.44
CA PRO A 119 -3.02 -21.37 3.06
C PRO A 119 -1.55 -21.02 2.81
N GLU A 120 -0.66 -22.00 2.79
CA GLU A 120 0.77 -21.82 2.53
C GLU A 120 1.05 -21.30 1.12
N THR A 121 0.15 -21.52 0.16
CA THR A 121 0.29 -21.04 -1.22
C THR A 121 -0.31 -19.64 -1.46
N SER A 122 -0.98 -19.06 -0.46
CA SER A 122 -1.49 -17.67 -0.51
C SER A 122 -0.38 -16.62 -0.40
N LEU A 123 -0.73 -15.33 -0.51
CA LEU A 123 0.24 -14.23 -0.67
C LEU A 123 1.06 -14.39 -1.96
N LEU A 124 0.48 -15.05 -2.97
CA LEU A 124 1.09 -15.49 -4.22
C LEU A 124 1.66 -14.34 -5.04
N PHE A 125 1.00 -13.19 -4.99
CA PHE A 125 1.40 -11.98 -5.68
C PHE A 125 2.82 -11.50 -5.29
N LEU A 126 3.29 -11.80 -4.06
CA LEU A 126 4.66 -11.49 -3.60
C LEU A 126 5.73 -12.30 -4.36
N PRO A 127 5.77 -13.65 -4.27
CA PRO A 127 6.73 -14.45 -5.01
C PRO A 127 6.52 -14.35 -6.52
N TRP A 128 5.28 -14.18 -7.01
CA TRP A 128 5.04 -13.94 -8.43
C TRP A 128 5.75 -12.66 -8.91
N THR A 129 5.64 -11.56 -8.16
CA THR A 129 6.35 -10.32 -8.53
C THR A 129 7.88 -10.48 -8.46
N GLU A 130 8.37 -11.24 -7.48
CA GLU A 130 9.81 -11.50 -7.33
C GLU A 130 10.38 -12.38 -8.47
N THR A 131 9.68 -13.43 -8.89
CA THR A 131 10.28 -14.49 -9.73
C THR A 131 9.72 -14.59 -11.13
N GLU A 132 8.50 -14.10 -11.37
CA GLU A 132 7.75 -14.33 -12.61
C GLU A 132 7.45 -13.04 -13.37
N PHE A 133 7.11 -11.96 -12.67
CA PHE A 133 6.62 -10.70 -13.27
C PHE A 133 7.52 -10.18 -14.40
N LYS A 134 8.84 -10.13 -14.20
CA LYS A 134 9.79 -9.68 -15.21
C LYS A 134 9.64 -10.47 -16.51
N ASN A 135 9.72 -11.80 -16.41
CA ASN A 135 9.66 -12.70 -17.56
C ASN A 135 8.28 -12.69 -18.22
N TYR A 136 7.21 -12.66 -17.41
CA TYR A 136 5.85 -12.57 -17.89
C TYR A 136 5.66 -11.34 -18.77
N CYS A 137 6.17 -10.18 -18.33
CA CYS A 137 5.99 -8.89 -19.01
C CYS A 137 6.89 -8.69 -20.24
N GLN A 138 7.95 -9.48 -20.44
CA GLN A 138 8.85 -9.27 -21.58
C GLN A 138 8.09 -9.31 -22.91
N ASN A 139 8.38 -8.36 -23.79
CA ASN A 139 7.77 -8.24 -25.12
C ASN A 139 6.24 -8.08 -25.10
N ARG A 140 5.67 -7.60 -23.99
CA ARG A 140 4.23 -7.29 -23.82
C ARG A 140 3.98 -5.79 -23.70
N LYS A 141 2.72 -5.41 -23.93
CA LYS A 141 2.18 -4.06 -23.69
C LYS A 141 1.42 -4.06 -22.39
N VAL A 142 2.09 -3.58 -21.35
CA VAL A 142 1.56 -3.61 -19.98
C VAL A 142 1.23 -2.21 -19.49
N GLY A 143 0.09 -2.06 -18.83
CA GLY A 143 -0.30 -0.82 -18.17
C GLY A 143 -0.25 -0.93 -16.66
N PHE A 144 0.29 0.08 -16.00
CA PHE A 144 0.10 0.29 -14.56
C PHE A 144 -0.89 1.43 -14.34
N ALA A 145 -1.96 1.16 -13.59
CA ALA A 145 -2.89 2.19 -13.22
C ALA A 145 -3.20 2.19 -11.73
N GLY A 146 -3.21 3.39 -11.14
CA GLY A 146 -3.31 3.57 -9.71
C GLY A 146 -2.85 4.96 -9.29
N ALA A 147 -2.99 5.27 -8.00
CA ALA A 147 -2.53 6.54 -7.45
C ALA A 147 -1.02 6.77 -7.64
N GLU A 148 -0.22 5.70 -7.57
CA GLU A 148 1.25 5.76 -7.66
C GLU A 148 1.79 5.51 -9.08
N ALA A 149 0.93 5.42 -10.10
CA ALA A 149 1.36 5.10 -11.46
C ALA A 149 2.29 6.18 -12.04
N ARG A 150 1.99 7.47 -11.84
CA ARG A 150 2.87 8.57 -12.26
C ARG A 150 4.19 8.59 -11.48
N LEU A 151 4.16 8.26 -10.18
CA LEU A 151 5.38 8.12 -9.39
C LEU A 151 6.27 7.01 -9.96
N LEU A 152 5.69 5.86 -10.30
CA LEU A 152 6.42 4.76 -10.92
C LEU A 152 6.98 5.14 -12.30
N GLU A 153 6.22 5.87 -13.11
CA GLU A 153 6.68 6.39 -14.40
C GLU A 153 7.93 7.27 -14.26
N LEU A 154 7.90 8.22 -13.33
CA LEU A 154 9.01 9.14 -13.10
C LEU A 154 10.23 8.41 -12.55
N LEU A 155 10.02 7.50 -11.60
CA LEU A 155 11.09 6.69 -11.04
C LEU A 155 11.74 5.78 -12.09
N SER A 156 10.94 5.13 -12.95
CA SER A 156 11.45 4.17 -13.94
C SER A 156 12.40 4.79 -14.97
N GLN A 157 12.37 6.11 -15.11
CA GLN A 157 13.26 6.87 -15.99
C GLN A 157 14.63 7.15 -15.37
N THR A 158 14.76 7.09 -14.04
CA THR A 158 16.00 7.41 -13.29
C THR A 158 17.05 6.30 -13.40
N ALA A 159 18.33 6.66 -13.27
CA ALA A 159 19.43 5.69 -13.30
C ALA A 159 19.42 4.81 -12.04
N GLU A 160 19.07 5.39 -10.89
CA GLU A 160 18.97 4.72 -9.60
C GLU A 160 17.93 3.61 -9.63
N PHE A 161 16.74 3.87 -10.19
CA PHE A 161 15.72 2.85 -10.37
C PHE A 161 16.19 1.75 -11.31
N LYS A 162 16.69 2.11 -12.50
CA LYS A 162 17.14 1.12 -13.50
C LYS A 162 18.22 0.19 -12.93
N GLY A 163 19.15 0.74 -12.15
CA GLY A 163 20.16 -0.04 -11.46
C GLY A 163 19.59 -0.95 -10.37
N ALA A 164 18.71 -0.42 -9.51
CA ALA A 164 18.16 -1.15 -8.37
C ALA A 164 17.11 -2.22 -8.76
N ALA A 165 16.34 -1.95 -9.82
CA ALA A 165 15.22 -2.76 -10.26
C ALA A 165 15.61 -3.81 -11.32
N LYS A 166 16.88 -3.86 -11.75
CA LYS A 166 17.37 -4.71 -12.85
C LYS A 166 16.87 -6.15 -12.80
N ASP A 167 16.83 -6.76 -11.62
CA ASP A 167 16.46 -8.16 -11.46
C ASP A 167 14.93 -8.40 -11.53
N TYR A 168 14.12 -7.34 -11.35
CA TYR A 168 12.67 -7.43 -11.23
C TYR A 168 11.90 -6.70 -12.34
N TRP A 169 12.52 -5.71 -13.00
CA TRP A 169 11.86 -4.85 -13.98
C TRP A 169 12.01 -5.39 -15.40
N PRO A 170 10.94 -5.42 -16.22
CA PRO A 170 10.98 -5.92 -17.59
C PRO A 170 11.51 -4.84 -18.55
N GLU A 171 12.79 -4.95 -18.92
CA GLU A 171 13.44 -3.98 -19.80
C GLU A 171 12.93 -4.01 -21.25
N GLU A 172 12.39 -5.15 -21.72
CA GLU A 172 11.88 -5.31 -23.09
C GLU A 172 10.33 -5.19 -23.16
N ALA A 173 9.68 -4.76 -22.07
CA ALA A 173 8.25 -4.49 -22.08
C ALA A 173 7.96 -3.07 -22.58
N GLU A 174 6.87 -2.91 -23.32
CA GLU A 174 6.26 -1.60 -23.56
C GLU A 174 5.37 -1.27 -22.34
N VAL A 175 5.90 -0.47 -21.41
CA VAL A 175 5.21 -0.11 -20.16
C VAL A 175 4.52 1.25 -20.28
N PHE A 176 3.23 1.29 -19.97
CA PHE A 176 2.41 2.50 -19.94
C PHE A 176 1.89 2.77 -18.53
N TYR A 177 1.61 4.04 -18.22
CA TYR A 177 1.19 4.47 -16.90
C TYR A 177 -0.07 5.32 -16.97
N HIS A 178 -0.99 5.11 -16.05
CA HIS A 178 -2.20 5.90 -15.89
C HIS A 178 -2.43 6.25 -14.43
N GLN A 179 -2.12 7.48 -14.06
CA GLN A 179 -2.47 8.00 -12.74
C GLN A 179 -3.98 8.20 -12.68
N ALA A 180 -4.61 7.53 -11.72
CA ALA A 180 -6.05 7.66 -11.55
C ALA A 180 -6.45 9.10 -11.23
N ARG A 181 -7.65 9.48 -11.67
CA ARG A 181 -8.26 10.79 -11.42
C ARG A 181 -8.11 11.21 -9.96
N ASN A 182 -7.85 12.49 -9.72
CA ASN A 182 -7.63 13.08 -8.40
C ASN A 182 -6.57 12.31 -7.58
N ASP A 183 -5.54 11.78 -8.23
CA ASP A 183 -4.47 11.02 -7.60
C ASP A 183 -4.98 9.79 -6.83
N GLY A 184 -6.13 9.24 -7.23
CA GLY A 184 -6.82 8.12 -6.58
C GLY A 184 -7.63 8.48 -5.33
N ARG A 185 -7.84 9.77 -5.04
CA ARG A 185 -8.78 10.26 -4.03
C ARG A 185 -10.22 10.17 -4.54
N ASP A 186 -11.19 10.17 -3.63
CA ASP A 186 -12.63 10.10 -3.94
C ASP A 186 -13.01 8.91 -4.83
N LEU A 187 -12.31 7.79 -4.69
CA LEU A 187 -12.49 6.61 -5.54
C LEU A 187 -13.93 6.10 -5.50
N ASP A 188 -14.57 6.11 -4.34
CA ASP A 188 -15.97 5.70 -4.19
C ASP A 188 -16.93 6.50 -5.09
N ALA A 189 -16.73 7.81 -5.21
CA ALA A 189 -17.53 8.70 -6.01
C ALA A 189 -17.19 8.60 -7.50
N ASN A 190 -15.93 8.31 -7.82
CA ASN A 190 -15.40 8.35 -9.18
C ASN A 190 -15.23 6.98 -9.84
N LEU A 191 -15.60 5.86 -9.19
CA LEU A 191 -15.25 4.51 -9.66
C LEU A 191 -15.61 4.25 -11.12
N ASP A 192 -16.81 4.65 -11.55
CA ASP A 192 -17.24 4.48 -12.94
C ASP A 192 -16.50 5.42 -13.90
N LEU A 193 -16.23 6.67 -13.50
CA LEU A 193 -15.42 7.58 -14.31
C LEU A 193 -13.97 7.07 -14.46
N VAL A 194 -13.40 6.49 -13.40
CA VAL A 194 -12.08 5.84 -13.45
C VAL A 194 -12.13 4.64 -14.40
N LYS A 195 -13.21 3.86 -14.40
CA LYS A 195 -13.38 2.75 -15.36
C LYS A 195 -13.35 3.25 -16.80
N GLU A 196 -14.05 4.34 -17.11
CA GLU A 196 -14.04 4.94 -18.45
C GLU A 196 -12.63 5.38 -18.87
N ASP A 197 -11.90 6.08 -17.98
CA ASP A 197 -10.52 6.50 -18.23
C ASP A 197 -9.60 5.30 -18.52
N LEU A 198 -9.75 4.22 -17.74
CA LEU A 198 -8.98 2.99 -17.91
C LEU A 198 -9.34 2.25 -19.20
N ARG A 199 -10.61 2.28 -19.61
CA ARG A 199 -11.04 1.70 -20.89
C ARG A 199 -10.35 2.42 -22.05
N GLU A 200 -10.40 3.76 -22.05
CA GLU A 200 -9.71 4.57 -23.07
C GLU A 200 -8.19 4.33 -23.06
N PHE A 201 -7.58 4.24 -21.88
CA PHE A 201 -6.17 3.96 -21.71
C PHE A 201 -5.78 2.60 -22.32
N VAL A 202 -6.52 1.54 -22.02
CA VAL A 202 -6.29 0.20 -22.59
C VAL A 202 -6.41 0.23 -24.11
N ILE A 203 -7.48 0.83 -24.65
CA ILE A 203 -7.74 0.88 -26.09
C ILE A 203 -6.65 1.67 -26.81
N ARG A 204 -6.29 2.85 -26.29
CA ARG A 204 -5.29 3.74 -26.87
C ARG A 204 -3.92 3.07 -26.99
N HIS A 205 -3.50 2.36 -25.95
CA HIS A 205 -2.18 1.74 -25.89
C HIS A 205 -2.17 0.28 -26.35
N LYS A 206 -3.34 -0.30 -26.64
CA LYS A 206 -3.53 -1.71 -27.03
C LYS A 206 -2.88 -2.66 -26.01
N LEU A 207 -3.19 -2.43 -24.74
CA LEU A 207 -2.62 -3.21 -23.63
C LEU A 207 -3.11 -4.66 -23.69
N ASP A 208 -2.22 -5.61 -23.44
CA ASP A 208 -2.60 -7.02 -23.23
C ASP A 208 -2.79 -7.36 -21.75
N THR A 209 -2.15 -6.59 -20.86
CA THR A 209 -2.27 -6.72 -19.41
C THR A 209 -2.36 -5.36 -18.71
N LEU A 210 -3.30 -5.24 -17.78
CA LEU A 210 -3.50 -4.06 -16.92
C LEU A 210 -3.30 -4.43 -15.44
N PHE A 211 -2.29 -3.83 -14.80
CA PHE A 211 -2.01 -3.93 -13.37
C PHE A 211 -2.70 -2.78 -12.63
N LEU A 212 -3.57 -3.10 -11.67
CA LEU A 212 -4.41 -2.13 -10.95
C LEU A 212 -4.03 -2.00 -9.47
N SER A 213 -3.79 -0.77 -9.03
CA SER A 213 -3.45 -0.42 -7.64
C SER A 213 -4.39 0.68 -7.11
N LEU A 214 -5.64 0.30 -6.85
CA LEU A 214 -6.76 1.18 -6.48
C LEU A 214 -7.61 0.63 -5.31
N GLY A 215 -6.98 0.06 -4.28
CA GLY A 215 -7.71 -0.45 -3.10
C GLY A 215 -8.80 -1.47 -3.47
N GLY A 216 -9.99 -1.36 -2.86
CA GLY A 216 -11.15 -2.19 -3.20
C GLY A 216 -11.66 -1.98 -4.63
N GLY A 217 -11.55 -0.76 -5.18
CA GLY A 217 -11.98 -0.46 -6.54
C GLY A 217 -11.21 -1.24 -7.60
N ALA A 218 -9.94 -1.57 -7.36
CA ALA A 218 -9.15 -2.41 -8.26
C ALA A 218 -9.80 -3.78 -8.53
N LYS A 219 -10.54 -4.34 -7.57
CA LYS A 219 -11.14 -5.68 -7.68
C LYS A 219 -12.29 -5.66 -8.68
N ILE A 220 -13.17 -4.70 -8.48
CA ILE A 220 -14.32 -4.44 -9.36
C ILE A 220 -13.81 -4.14 -10.77
N LEU A 221 -12.90 -3.17 -10.89
CA LEU A 221 -12.40 -2.72 -12.19
C LEU A 221 -11.59 -3.80 -12.91
N ALA A 222 -10.80 -4.62 -12.20
CA ALA A 222 -10.06 -5.72 -12.81
C ALA A 222 -11.01 -6.71 -13.46
N TYR A 223 -12.04 -7.15 -12.72
CA TYR A 223 -13.04 -8.07 -13.25
C TYR A 223 -13.77 -7.45 -14.45
N GLU A 224 -14.38 -6.27 -14.26
CA GLU A 224 -15.21 -5.63 -15.29
C GLU A 224 -14.42 -5.32 -16.57
N LEU A 225 -13.24 -4.70 -16.46
CA LEU A 225 -12.41 -4.37 -17.62
C LEU A 225 -11.86 -5.62 -18.31
N SER A 226 -11.52 -6.69 -17.56
CA SER A 226 -11.08 -7.94 -18.20
C SER A 226 -12.18 -8.49 -19.10
N ARG A 227 -13.43 -8.53 -18.62
CA ARG A 227 -14.58 -9.05 -19.39
C ARG A 227 -14.91 -8.15 -20.58
N GLU A 228 -14.92 -6.83 -20.39
CA GLU A 228 -15.26 -5.86 -21.44
C GLU A 228 -14.23 -5.81 -22.57
N LEU A 229 -12.94 -5.94 -22.24
CA LEU A 229 -11.86 -5.68 -23.19
C LEU A 229 -11.12 -6.94 -23.64
N GLY A 230 -11.41 -8.10 -23.05
CA GLY A 230 -10.75 -9.35 -23.40
C GLY A 230 -9.28 -9.42 -22.97
N ILE A 231 -8.85 -8.59 -22.02
CA ILE A 231 -7.44 -8.49 -21.57
C ILE A 231 -7.19 -9.29 -20.29
N CYS A 232 -5.92 -9.35 -19.87
CA CYS A 232 -5.57 -9.74 -18.51
C CYS A 232 -5.64 -8.52 -17.57
N CYS A 233 -6.40 -8.60 -16.50
CA CYS A 233 -6.35 -7.64 -15.41
C CYS A 233 -5.79 -8.30 -14.15
N PHE A 234 -4.93 -7.59 -13.44
CA PHE A 234 -4.29 -8.07 -12.23
C PHE A 234 -4.45 -7.03 -11.13
N ASP A 235 -5.10 -7.40 -10.03
CA ASP A 235 -5.11 -6.60 -8.80
C ASP A 235 -3.71 -6.57 -8.19
N PHE A 236 -2.95 -5.54 -8.57
CA PHE A 236 -1.56 -5.35 -8.18
C PHE A 236 -1.45 -4.69 -6.80
N GLY A 237 -2.52 -4.01 -6.36
CA GLY A 237 -2.69 -3.54 -4.98
C GLY A 237 -1.46 -2.85 -4.42
N ALA A 238 -0.98 -3.34 -3.28
CA ALA A 238 0.20 -2.81 -2.60
C ALA A 238 1.54 -3.02 -3.33
N MET A 239 1.61 -3.91 -4.33
CA MET A 239 2.90 -4.25 -4.97
C MET A 239 3.50 -3.15 -5.80
N ILE A 240 2.69 -2.19 -6.26
CA ILE A 240 3.24 -0.99 -6.90
C ILE A 240 4.26 -0.30 -5.98
N ARG A 241 4.05 -0.36 -4.65
CA ARG A 241 4.98 0.17 -3.63
C ARG A 241 6.30 -0.56 -3.53
N ALA A 242 6.33 -1.83 -3.92
CA ALA A 242 7.59 -2.56 -3.97
C ALA A 242 8.50 -2.01 -5.08
N PHE A 243 7.91 -1.49 -6.16
CA PHE A 243 8.66 -0.84 -7.24
C PHE A 243 8.91 0.65 -6.98
N THR A 244 7.95 1.39 -6.43
CA THR A 244 8.15 2.81 -6.12
C THR A 244 8.95 3.05 -4.84
N TYR A 245 9.15 1.99 -4.04
CA TYR A 245 9.76 2.04 -2.71
C TYR A 245 9.06 3.06 -1.81
N SER A 246 7.72 3.11 -1.83
CA SER A 246 6.91 4.10 -1.10
C SER A 246 6.60 3.69 0.34
N GLY A 247 6.81 4.60 1.29
CA GLY A 247 6.41 4.44 2.70
C GLY A 247 4.94 4.75 3.00
N CYS A 248 4.24 5.42 2.09
CA CYS A 248 2.82 5.79 2.21
C CYS A 248 2.01 5.24 1.03
N ASP A 249 0.71 5.06 1.22
CA ASP A 249 -0.21 4.75 0.11
C ASP A 249 -0.29 5.95 -0.84
N GLY A 250 -0.38 5.76 -2.17
CA GLY A 250 -0.39 6.87 -3.14
C GLY A 250 -1.43 7.95 -2.88
N ASN A 251 -2.70 7.57 -2.76
CA ASN A 251 -3.82 8.50 -2.61
C ASN A 251 -3.99 9.05 -1.18
N ARG A 252 -3.38 8.41 -0.18
CA ARG A 252 -3.47 8.81 1.23
C ARG A 252 -2.17 9.41 1.72
N VAL A 253 -2.28 10.11 2.85
CA VAL A 253 -1.16 10.76 3.53
C VAL A 253 -0.88 10.08 4.88
N ALA A 254 -1.34 8.84 5.01
CA ALA A 254 -1.03 7.93 6.10
C ALA A 254 0.09 6.96 5.69
N ARG A 255 0.84 6.44 6.67
CA ARG A 255 1.82 5.36 6.42
C ARG A 255 1.09 4.11 5.94
N SER A 256 1.68 3.40 4.98
CA SER A 256 1.08 2.17 4.50
C SER A 256 1.06 1.10 5.61
N PRO A 257 -0.03 0.31 5.76
CA PRO A 257 -0.09 -0.76 6.77
C PRO A 257 0.87 -1.93 6.48
N HIS A 258 1.28 -2.09 5.21
CA HIS A 258 2.11 -3.18 4.71
C HIS A 258 3.18 -2.63 3.79
N SER A 259 4.37 -3.22 3.85
CA SER A 259 5.55 -2.72 3.15
C SER A 259 6.21 -3.85 2.36
N PRO A 260 5.68 -4.20 1.17
CA PRO A 260 6.35 -5.13 0.29
C PRO A 260 7.69 -4.53 -0.18
N PHE A 261 8.73 -5.36 -0.28
CA PHE A 261 10.09 -4.89 -0.55
C PHE A 261 10.77 -5.68 -1.66
N LEU A 262 11.42 -4.97 -2.59
CA LEU A 262 12.29 -5.56 -3.62
C LEU A 262 13.68 -4.92 -3.61
N PHE A 263 13.74 -3.59 -3.56
CA PHE A 263 14.98 -2.83 -3.54
C PHE A 263 14.75 -1.46 -2.91
N ARG A 264 15.85 -0.73 -2.62
CA ARG A 264 15.81 0.64 -2.11
C ARG A 264 15.95 1.64 -3.26
N ILE A 265 15.27 2.77 -3.14
CA ILE A 265 15.49 3.97 -3.95
C ILE A 265 15.99 5.08 -3.01
N PRO A 266 17.02 5.85 -3.37
CA PRO A 266 17.48 6.97 -2.55
C PRO A 266 16.36 7.95 -2.23
N PHE A 267 16.34 8.47 -1.00
CA PHE A 267 15.30 9.38 -0.53
C PHE A 267 15.13 10.61 -1.42
N GLU A 268 16.24 11.21 -1.86
CA GLU A 268 16.21 12.39 -2.75
C GLU A 268 15.54 12.06 -4.09
N THR A 269 15.91 10.95 -4.73
CA THR A 269 15.33 10.47 -5.99
C THR A 269 13.83 10.22 -5.83
N HIS A 270 13.44 9.49 -4.77
CA HIS A 270 12.04 9.19 -4.49
C HIS A 270 11.22 10.47 -4.27
N MET A 271 11.68 11.34 -3.37
CA MET A 271 10.96 12.56 -3.04
C MET A 271 10.95 13.58 -4.19
N GLY A 272 11.97 13.58 -5.05
CA GLY A 272 11.97 14.29 -6.34
C GLY A 272 10.79 13.88 -7.21
N ALA A 273 10.70 12.59 -7.51
CA ALA A 273 9.62 12.04 -8.32
C ALA A 273 8.24 12.20 -7.65
N LEU A 274 8.15 12.09 -6.33
CA LEU A 274 6.90 12.25 -5.58
C LEU A 274 6.34 13.67 -5.69
N GLU A 275 7.16 14.70 -5.52
CA GLU A 275 6.70 16.09 -5.64
C GLU A 275 6.22 16.42 -7.07
N GLU A 276 6.83 15.82 -8.09
CA GLU A 276 6.38 15.98 -9.48
C GLU A 276 5.10 15.17 -9.77
N ALA A 277 4.97 13.96 -9.22
CA ALA A 277 3.77 13.13 -9.38
C ALA A 277 2.55 13.68 -8.64
N PHE A 278 2.75 14.43 -7.56
CA PHE A 278 1.69 14.98 -6.71
C PHE A 278 1.95 16.47 -6.42
N PRO A 279 1.85 17.36 -7.42
CA PRO A 279 2.25 18.77 -7.30
C PRO A 279 1.36 19.58 -6.34
N ASN A 280 0.18 19.05 -6.00
CA ASN A 280 -0.85 19.73 -5.20
C ASN A 280 -0.85 19.33 -3.73
N LEU A 281 0.16 18.59 -3.25
CA LEU A 281 0.26 18.25 -1.83
C LEU A 281 0.45 19.52 -0.99
N THR A 282 -0.34 19.64 0.07
CA THR A 282 -0.11 20.67 1.09
C THR A 282 1.21 20.41 1.82
N PRO A 283 1.81 21.43 2.46
CA PRO A 283 3.04 21.24 3.25
C PRO A 283 2.97 20.13 4.31
N ALA A 284 1.80 19.91 4.93
CA ALA A 284 1.61 18.88 5.95
C ALA A 284 1.56 17.48 5.33
N GLU A 285 0.87 17.33 4.20
CA GLU A 285 0.81 16.07 3.46
C GLU A 285 2.17 15.68 2.89
N LEU A 286 2.93 16.65 2.35
CA LEU A 286 4.29 16.41 1.86
C LEU A 286 5.22 15.97 2.99
N LEU A 287 5.11 16.58 4.18
CA LEU A 287 5.86 16.12 5.36
C LEU A 287 5.43 14.72 5.81
N ALA A 288 4.14 14.40 5.79
CA ALA A 288 3.66 13.06 6.13
C ALA A 288 4.23 12.00 5.19
N LYS A 289 4.22 12.26 3.87
CA LYS A 289 4.88 11.39 2.86
C LYS A 289 6.37 11.24 3.13
N ALA A 290 7.08 12.35 3.38
CA ALA A 290 8.50 12.34 3.68
C ALA A 290 8.81 11.54 4.97
N HIS A 291 8.03 11.69 6.03
CA HIS A 291 8.18 10.92 7.26
C HIS A 291 7.89 9.44 7.03
N GLY A 292 6.82 9.09 6.29
CA GLY A 292 6.54 7.71 5.92
C GLY A 292 7.71 7.08 5.17
N GLN A 293 8.32 7.82 4.24
CA GLN A 293 9.49 7.38 3.48
C GLN A 293 10.74 7.22 4.36
N LEU A 294 10.99 8.12 5.31
CA LEU A 294 12.07 7.95 6.28
C LEU A 294 11.84 6.71 7.15
N LEU A 295 10.63 6.53 7.65
CA LEU A 295 10.31 5.40 8.52
C LEU A 295 10.36 4.06 7.79
N LEU A 296 10.10 4.05 6.47
CA LEU A 296 10.30 2.86 5.65
C LEU A 296 11.72 2.31 5.81
N GLU A 297 12.75 3.15 5.96
CA GLU A 297 14.15 2.71 6.14
C GLU A 297 14.39 1.84 7.38
N VAL A 298 13.58 2.00 8.44
CA VAL A 298 13.72 1.25 9.69
C VAL A 298 12.66 0.16 9.86
N LEU A 299 11.82 -0.11 8.84
CA LEU A 299 10.96 -1.29 8.81
C LEU A 299 11.77 -2.55 8.49
N LYS A 300 11.30 -3.71 8.99
CA LYS A 300 11.78 -5.01 8.52
C LYS A 300 11.61 -5.11 7.01
N LYS A 301 12.65 -5.61 6.34
CA LYS A 301 12.68 -5.78 4.89
C LYS A 301 13.19 -7.16 4.56
N GLN A 302 12.55 -7.78 3.59
CA GLN A 302 13.01 -9.00 2.96
C GLN A 302 12.53 -8.95 1.51
N ILE A 303 13.44 -9.16 0.57
CA ILE A 303 13.15 -9.14 -0.87
C ILE A 303 12.01 -10.12 -1.16
N GLY A 304 11.03 -9.67 -1.96
CA GLY A 304 9.87 -10.47 -2.36
C GLY A 304 8.94 -10.84 -1.19
N TRP A 305 9.00 -10.08 -0.09
CA TRP A 305 8.14 -10.30 1.06
C TRP A 305 7.58 -8.97 1.59
N THR A 306 6.61 -9.08 2.50
CA THR A 306 5.98 -7.93 3.15
C THR A 306 5.92 -8.13 4.66
N PHE A 307 6.07 -7.04 5.39
CA PHE A 307 5.88 -6.97 6.84
C PHE A 307 4.83 -5.94 7.18
N ALA A 308 4.24 -6.08 8.36
CA ALA A 308 3.34 -5.05 8.88
C ALA A 308 4.13 -3.79 9.30
N SER A 309 3.49 -2.62 9.21
CA SER A 309 4.14 -1.33 9.43
C SER A 309 4.65 -1.08 10.86
N TRP A 310 4.32 -1.93 11.82
CA TRP A 310 4.84 -1.90 13.19
C TRP A 310 6.05 -2.81 13.42
N GLU A 311 6.45 -3.59 12.40
CA GLU A 311 7.61 -4.47 12.50
C GLU A 311 8.88 -3.73 12.10
N PHE A 312 9.58 -3.19 13.09
CA PHE A 312 10.82 -2.44 12.89
C PHE A 312 12.06 -3.34 12.90
N ASP A 313 13.08 -2.94 12.15
CA ASP A 313 14.45 -3.45 12.19
C ASP A 313 15.44 -2.29 12.27
N PHE A 314 16.04 -2.12 13.44
CA PHE A 314 17.04 -1.10 13.74
C PHE A 314 18.48 -1.61 13.54
N SER A 315 18.68 -2.56 12.63
CA SER A 315 19.99 -3.00 12.19
C SER A 315 20.86 -1.83 11.72
N ARG A 316 22.18 -2.01 11.79
CA ARG A 316 23.17 -0.98 11.42
C ARG A 316 22.96 -0.47 9.99
N GLU A 317 22.59 -1.36 9.07
CA GLU A 317 22.33 -1.02 7.67
C GLU A 317 21.12 -0.09 7.54
N ASN A 318 19.98 -0.47 8.11
CA ASN A 318 18.74 0.32 8.07
C ASN A 318 18.91 1.68 8.75
N VAL A 319 19.54 1.72 9.93
CA VAL A 319 19.83 2.99 10.63
C VAL A 319 20.78 3.86 9.82
N SER A 320 21.75 3.28 9.12
CA SER A 320 22.66 4.02 8.23
C SER A 320 21.91 4.63 7.04
N ALA A 321 21.00 3.86 6.41
CA ALA A 321 20.15 4.35 5.33
C ALA A 321 19.21 5.47 5.80
N PHE A 322 18.54 5.28 6.94
CA PHE A 322 17.72 6.30 7.60
C PHE A 322 18.50 7.60 7.82
N ARG A 323 19.72 7.53 8.37
CA ARG A 323 20.53 8.73 8.68
C ARG A 323 20.93 9.50 7.43
N ARG A 324 21.25 8.80 6.33
CA ARG A 324 21.50 9.46 5.03
C ARG A 324 20.26 10.17 4.53
N ALA A 325 19.12 9.47 4.51
CA ALA A 325 17.84 10.05 4.10
C ALA A 325 17.41 11.23 4.98
N PHE A 326 17.64 11.15 6.29
CA PHE A 326 17.30 12.20 7.25
C PHE A 326 18.07 13.50 7.02
N LYS A 327 19.35 13.41 6.61
CA LYS A 327 20.14 14.59 6.23
C LYS A 327 19.50 15.33 5.06
N GLU A 328 19.12 14.61 4.01
CA GLU A 328 18.45 15.18 2.84
C GLU A 328 17.08 15.75 3.19
N TYR A 329 16.30 15.03 4.02
CA TYR A 329 15.03 15.53 4.54
C TYR A 329 15.18 16.87 5.27
N CYS A 330 16.16 17.01 6.16
CA CYS A 330 16.39 18.26 6.89
C CYS A 330 16.76 19.41 5.95
N GLN A 331 17.61 19.14 4.96
CA GLN A 331 18.03 20.14 3.98
C GLN A 331 16.86 20.60 3.09
N ARG A 332 16.06 19.65 2.58
CA ARG A 332 14.99 19.92 1.62
C ARG A 332 13.75 20.51 2.26
N TYR A 333 13.33 19.98 3.41
CA TYR A 333 12.04 20.29 4.03
C TYR A 333 12.12 21.12 5.30
N GLY A 334 13.31 21.53 5.73
CA GLY A 334 13.52 22.36 6.93
C GLY A 334 12.60 23.58 7.03
N LYS A 335 12.33 24.23 5.90
CA LYS A 335 11.43 25.38 5.79
C LYS A 335 9.96 25.09 6.11
N LEU A 336 9.50 23.84 5.94
CA LEU A 336 8.10 23.45 6.13
C LEU A 336 7.76 23.17 7.59
N PHE A 337 8.78 22.90 8.42
CA PHE A 337 8.62 22.36 9.77
C PHE A 337 7.75 23.21 10.71
N ASN A 338 7.65 24.51 10.45
CA ASN A 338 6.89 25.46 11.26
C ASN A 338 5.86 26.26 10.46
N SER A 339 5.60 25.90 9.20
CA SER A 339 4.77 26.68 8.29
C SER A 339 3.28 26.70 8.66
N SER A 340 2.77 25.70 9.39
CA SER A 340 1.39 25.67 9.87
C SER A 340 1.25 24.85 11.17
N SER A 341 0.07 24.89 11.79
CA SER A 341 -0.26 24.01 12.92
C SER A 341 -0.21 22.53 12.51
N ALA A 342 -0.72 22.20 11.33
CA ALA A 342 -0.70 20.84 10.78
C ALA A 342 0.73 20.32 10.57
N THR A 343 1.65 21.13 10.01
CA THR A 343 3.05 20.70 9.85
C THR A 343 3.75 20.48 11.19
N LYS A 344 3.47 21.33 12.20
CA LYS A 344 4.00 21.16 13.55
C LYS A 344 3.50 19.88 14.21
N THR A 345 2.21 19.56 14.09
CA THR A 345 1.62 18.33 14.64
C THR A 345 2.24 17.09 13.99
N GLU A 346 2.33 17.06 12.67
CA GLU A 346 2.91 15.93 11.95
C GLU A 346 4.39 15.73 12.30
N ARG A 347 5.16 16.82 12.34
CA ARG A 347 6.57 16.79 12.77
C ARG A 347 6.73 16.34 14.22
N ALA A 348 5.86 16.77 15.13
CA ALA A 348 5.91 16.34 16.53
C ALA A 348 5.72 14.82 16.67
N GLY A 349 4.81 14.22 15.90
CA GLY A 349 4.65 12.76 15.84
C GLY A 349 5.93 12.06 15.38
N PHE A 350 6.54 12.56 14.30
CA PHE A 350 7.80 12.03 13.77
C PHE A 350 8.98 12.15 14.74
N LEU A 351 9.15 13.32 15.39
CA LEU A 351 10.19 13.53 16.39
C LEU A 351 9.98 12.66 17.64
N HIS A 352 8.73 12.46 18.06
CA HIS A 352 8.41 11.54 19.15
C HIS A 352 8.86 10.11 18.81
N PHE A 353 8.57 9.63 17.60
CA PHE A 353 9.03 8.33 17.13
C PHE A 353 10.56 8.26 17.13
N CYS A 354 11.23 9.24 16.52
CA CYS A 354 12.70 9.29 16.46
C CYS A 354 13.35 9.29 17.84
N GLY A 355 12.78 10.05 18.79
CA GLY A 355 13.26 10.09 20.17
C GLY A 355 13.04 8.78 20.92
N THR A 356 11.88 8.15 20.72
CA THR A 356 11.54 6.87 21.37
C THR A 356 12.52 5.76 20.97
N HIS A 357 12.98 5.78 19.71
CA HIS A 357 13.89 4.79 19.16
C HIS A 357 15.34 5.27 19.04
N GLY A 358 15.68 6.46 19.57
CA GLY A 358 17.04 6.99 19.55
C GLY A 358 17.63 7.24 18.16
N LEU A 359 16.80 7.49 17.14
CA LEU A 359 17.22 7.62 15.74
C LEU A 359 17.93 8.94 15.44
N THR A 360 17.54 10.02 16.13
CA THR A 360 18.07 11.38 15.92
C THR A 360 18.26 12.12 17.24
N LEU A 361 19.23 13.02 17.30
CA LEU A 361 19.45 13.91 18.45
C LEU A 361 18.25 14.85 18.68
N GLU A 362 17.68 15.38 17.59
CA GLU A 362 16.51 16.25 17.67
C GLU A 362 15.31 15.52 18.27
N GLY A 363 15.06 14.27 17.87
CA GLY A 363 13.99 13.45 18.44
C GLY A 363 14.22 13.17 19.92
N GLN A 364 15.47 12.86 20.32
CA GLN A 364 15.82 12.65 21.73
C GLN A 364 15.57 13.90 22.57
N LEU A 365 16.01 15.08 22.09
CA LEU A 365 15.77 16.35 22.77
C LEU A 365 14.27 16.66 22.88
N PHE A 366 13.53 16.47 21.79
CA PHE A 366 12.07 16.63 21.77
C PHE A 366 11.40 15.76 22.83
N LEU A 367 11.77 14.47 22.92
CA LEU A 367 11.20 13.53 23.88
C LEU A 367 11.54 13.90 25.33
N MET A 368 12.77 14.37 25.60
CA MET A 368 13.16 14.86 26.93
C MET A 368 12.29 16.05 27.36
N VAL A 369 12.12 17.05 26.49
CA VAL A 369 11.27 18.22 26.76
C VAL A 369 9.81 17.82 26.94
N PHE A 370 9.31 16.90 26.12
CA PHE A 370 7.94 16.39 26.21
C PHE A 370 7.69 15.71 27.57
N ARG A 371 8.60 14.84 28.00
CA ARG A 371 8.53 14.16 29.31
C ARG A 371 8.61 15.16 30.47
N ALA A 372 9.50 16.15 30.40
CA ALA A 372 9.63 17.19 31.42
C ALA A 372 8.33 18.01 31.57
N LYS A 373 7.70 18.42 30.46
CA LYS A 373 6.40 19.10 30.48
C LYS A 373 5.30 18.23 31.10
N GLY A 374 5.29 16.93 30.79
CA GLY A 374 4.37 15.97 31.40
C GLY A 374 4.54 15.85 32.91
N LEU A 375 5.79 15.82 33.39
CA LEU A 375 6.11 15.80 34.83
C LEU A 375 5.63 17.07 35.54
N ILE A 376 5.94 18.24 34.99
CA ILE A 376 5.51 19.54 35.54
C ILE A 376 3.98 19.60 35.66
N ARG A 377 3.24 19.17 34.62
CA ARG A 377 1.77 19.12 34.67
C ARG A 377 1.23 18.20 35.77
N ARG A 378 1.89 17.05 36.03
CA ARG A 378 1.49 16.16 37.13
C ARG A 378 1.77 16.79 38.49
N CYS A 379 2.92 17.45 38.65
CA CYS A 379 3.28 18.12 39.90
C CYS A 379 2.39 19.35 40.19
N LEU A 380 2.02 20.13 39.16
CA LEU A 380 1.15 21.31 39.31
C LEU A 380 -0.35 20.97 39.29
N GLY A 381 -0.74 19.83 38.70
CA GLY A 381 -2.13 19.36 38.60
C GLY A 381 -2.65 18.60 39.83
N HIS A 382 -1.86 18.47 40.90
CA HIS A 382 -2.29 17.93 42.21
C HIS A 382 -2.67 19.03 43.23
N GLY A 383 -2.80 20.29 42.79
CA GLY A 383 -3.13 21.43 43.65
C GLY A 383 -4.60 21.83 43.76
N SER A 384 -5.55 21.11 43.13
CA SER A 384 -6.96 21.52 43.16
C SER A 384 -7.95 20.34 43.10
N GLN A 385 -7.90 19.46 44.11
CA GLN A 385 -9.08 18.71 44.55
C GLN A 385 -9.05 18.67 46.09
N SER A 386 -9.55 19.73 46.70
CA SER A 386 -9.98 19.72 48.10
C SER A 386 -11.40 20.28 48.15
N GLN A 387 -12.30 19.49 48.75
CA GLN A 387 -13.68 19.83 49.16
C GLN A 387 -14.71 19.80 48.00
N SER A 388 -15.85 19.11 48.07
CA SER A 388 -16.59 18.56 49.21
C SER A 388 -17.80 17.71 48.76
N VAL A 389 -18.18 16.75 49.62
CA VAL A 389 -19.51 16.13 49.84
C VAL A 389 -20.04 15.07 48.85
N CYS A 390 -19.87 13.79 49.22
CA CYS A 390 -21.00 12.88 49.47
C CYS A 390 -21.29 12.91 50.99
N PRO A 391 -22.51 12.60 51.52
CA PRO A 391 -23.47 11.56 51.08
C PRO A 391 -24.93 12.08 51.00
N GLN A 392 -25.96 11.36 50.54
CA GLN A 392 -26.26 9.92 50.44
C GLN A 392 -26.81 9.55 49.06
#